data_AF-A0A5D3FFV7-F1
#
_entry.id   AF-A0A5D3FFV7-F1
#
_cell.length_a   1.000
_cell.length_b   1.000
_cell.length_c   1.000
_cell.angle_alpha   90.00
_cell.angle_beta   90.00
_cell.angle_gamma   90.00
#
_symmetry.space_group_name_H-M   'P 1'
#
loop_
_entity.id
_entity.type
_entity.pdbx_description
1 polymer ?
#
loop_
_entity_poly.entity_id
_entity_poly.type
_entity_poly.pdbx_seq_one_letter_code
_entity_poly.pdbx_strand_id
1 'polypeptide(L)'
;MTISEKVARLRAENPGWQIEHDQTRPVPWLAIREPSDKWTGGHSVAEAKLPGHLRRLMAQAIDLASLASTKHALPYVERIEQLTDLRKWFPEWAFEVRESQPMWHAQRNYVDYLDRPAAVGEVYGNDPKELALLLLRLPGFEAGVGVGEEAER
;
A
#
# COMPACT_ATOMS: atom_id res chain seq x y z
N MET A 1 -19.53 10.31 -16.54
CA MET A 1 -19.68 9.49 -15.33
C MET A 1 -19.54 10.38 -14.11
N THR A 2 -20.54 10.38 -13.23
CA THR A 2 -20.52 11.10 -11.95
C THR A 2 -19.48 10.49 -11.01
N ILE A 3 -19.12 11.22 -9.93
CA ILE A 3 -18.21 10.69 -8.90
C ILE A 3 -18.79 9.42 -8.26
N SER A 4 -20.09 9.41 -7.95
CA SER A 4 -20.76 8.25 -7.37
C SER A 4 -20.70 7.02 -8.30
N GLU A 5 -20.89 7.21 -9.61
CA GLU A 5 -20.73 6.15 -10.60
C GLU A 5 -19.26 5.67 -10.69
N LYS A 6 -18.28 6.60 -10.66
CA LYS A 6 -16.85 6.27 -10.63
C LYS A 6 -16.49 5.43 -9.39
N VAL A 7 -16.97 5.80 -8.21
CA VAL A 7 -16.78 5.05 -6.95
C VAL A 7 -17.43 3.67 -7.03
N ALA A 8 -18.69 3.60 -7.48
CA ALA A 8 -19.41 2.33 -7.61
C ALA A 8 -18.69 1.35 -8.54
N ARG A 9 -18.19 1.85 -9.69
CA ARG A 9 -17.43 1.05 -10.64
C ARG A 9 -16.14 0.50 -10.01
N LEU A 10 -15.35 1.37 -9.36
CA LEU A 10 -14.10 0.96 -8.71
C LEU A 10 -14.34 -0.10 -7.63
N ARG A 11 -15.40 0.04 -6.81
CA ARG A 11 -15.76 -0.96 -5.78
C ARG A 11 -16.15 -2.30 -6.39
N ALA A 12 -16.92 -2.28 -7.47
CA ALA A 12 -17.32 -3.51 -8.18
C ALA A 12 -16.10 -4.23 -8.79
N GLU A 13 -15.14 -3.48 -9.33
CA GLU A 13 -13.90 -4.02 -9.91
C GLU A 13 -12.89 -4.50 -8.85
N ASN A 14 -12.98 -4.03 -7.60
CA ASN A 14 -11.99 -4.26 -6.55
C ASN A 14 -12.66 -4.65 -5.21
N PRO A 15 -13.33 -5.81 -5.11
CA PRO A 15 -14.16 -6.18 -3.96
C PRO A 15 -13.41 -6.35 -2.62
N GLY A 16 -12.08 -6.39 -2.64
CA GLY A 16 -11.24 -6.42 -1.43
C GLY A 16 -10.83 -5.04 -0.91
N TRP A 17 -11.23 -3.96 -1.58
CA TRP A 17 -10.86 -2.59 -1.23
C TRP A 17 -12.08 -1.78 -0.82
N GLN A 18 -11.98 -1.11 0.33
CA GLN A 18 -12.86 -0.01 0.70
C GLN A 18 -12.40 1.22 -0.07
N ILE A 19 -13.28 1.81 -0.88
CA ILE A 19 -12.93 2.96 -1.73
C ILE A 19 -13.78 4.15 -1.36
N GLU A 20 -13.13 5.29 -1.13
CA GLU A 20 -13.76 6.55 -0.74
C GLU A 20 -13.30 7.68 -1.65
N HIS A 21 -14.13 8.72 -1.74
CA HIS A 21 -13.80 9.95 -2.43
C HIS A 21 -14.19 11.15 -1.57
N ASP A 22 -13.21 11.97 -1.22
CA ASP A 22 -13.38 13.16 -0.39
C ASP A 22 -12.67 14.37 -1.04
N GLN A 23 -13.47 15.33 -1.52
CA GLN A 23 -12.96 16.53 -2.20
C GLN A 23 -12.29 17.54 -1.27
N THR A 24 -12.41 17.36 0.04
CA THR A 24 -11.74 18.22 1.02
C THR A 24 -10.26 17.87 1.17
N ARG A 25 -9.83 16.70 0.68
CA ARG A 25 -8.45 16.23 0.72
C ARG A 25 -7.66 16.66 -0.53
N PRO A 26 -6.37 17.01 -0.39
CA PRO A 26 -5.49 17.26 -1.54
C PRO A 26 -5.36 16.05 -2.50
N VAL A 27 -5.51 14.84 -1.96
CA VAL A 27 -5.55 13.58 -2.70
C VAL A 27 -6.91 12.93 -2.44
N PRO A 28 -7.91 13.18 -3.31
CA PRO A 28 -9.32 12.91 -2.98
C PRO A 28 -9.74 11.45 -3.13
N TRP A 29 -9.01 10.60 -3.88
CA TRP A 29 -9.34 9.19 -4.04
C TRP A 29 -8.53 8.35 -3.06
N LEU A 30 -9.23 7.56 -2.24
CA LEU A 30 -8.64 6.70 -1.22
C LEU A 30 -9.15 5.28 -1.42
N ALA A 31 -8.23 4.31 -1.35
CA ALA A 31 -8.56 2.90 -1.24
C ALA A 31 -7.82 2.30 -0.05
N ILE A 32 -8.55 1.62 0.83
CA ILE A 32 -8.04 0.94 2.01
C ILE A 32 -8.38 -0.54 1.90
N ARG A 33 -7.43 -1.40 2.25
CA ARG A 33 -7.64 -2.83 2.44
C ARG A 33 -7.12 -3.23 3.81
N GLU A 34 -8.04 -3.62 4.68
CA GLU A 34 -7.70 -4.04 6.03
C GLU A 34 -7.31 -5.53 6.09
N PRO A 35 -6.42 -5.90 7.04
CA PRO A 35 -6.15 -7.29 7.36
C PRO A 35 -7.42 -8.10 7.61
N SER A 36 -7.54 -9.25 6.97
CA SER A 36 -8.66 -10.19 7.15
C SER A 36 -8.22 -11.62 6.87
N ASP A 37 -9.08 -12.60 7.14
CA ASP A 37 -8.80 -14.01 6.81
C ASP A 37 -8.53 -14.24 5.31
N LYS A 38 -8.99 -13.32 4.45
CA LYS A 38 -8.82 -13.37 2.99
C LYS A 38 -7.63 -12.55 2.49
N TRP A 39 -7.02 -11.73 3.36
CA TRP A 39 -5.89 -10.88 3.00
C TRP A 39 -4.93 -10.73 4.17
N THR A 40 -3.74 -11.33 4.03
CA THR A 40 -2.79 -11.51 5.12
C THR A 40 -1.71 -10.43 5.18
N GLY A 41 -1.86 -9.31 4.46
CA GLY A 41 -0.94 -8.17 4.46
C GLY A 41 -0.39 -7.81 3.08
N GLY A 42 0.39 -6.73 2.99
CA GLY A 42 0.90 -6.16 1.74
C GLY A 42 0.58 -4.67 1.61
N HIS A 43 0.45 -4.16 0.39
CA HIS A 43 0.00 -2.77 0.18
C HIS A 43 -1.46 -2.62 0.63
N SER A 44 -1.71 -1.67 1.53
CA SER A 44 -2.99 -1.55 2.25
C SER A 44 -3.70 -0.23 2.01
N VAL A 45 -2.96 0.87 1.82
CA VAL A 45 -3.55 2.18 1.56
C VAL A 45 -3.00 2.72 0.25
N ALA A 46 -3.88 2.94 -0.72
CA ALA A 46 -3.57 3.61 -1.98
C ALA A 46 -4.33 4.93 -2.06
N GLU A 47 -3.63 6.00 -2.44
CA GLU A 47 -4.20 7.33 -2.60
C GLU A 47 -3.90 7.85 -4.00
N ALA A 48 -4.84 8.57 -4.61
CA ALA A 48 -4.62 9.19 -5.89
C ALA A 48 -5.43 10.47 -6.15
N LYS A 49 -4.89 11.31 -7.04
CA LYS A 49 -5.59 12.51 -7.53
C LYS A 49 -6.72 12.18 -8.51
N LEU A 50 -6.58 11.05 -9.21
CA LEU A 50 -7.54 10.59 -10.23
C LEU A 50 -7.94 9.13 -9.98
N PRO A 51 -9.17 8.74 -10.34
CA PRO A 51 -9.66 7.38 -10.13
C PRO A 51 -8.89 6.35 -10.97
N GLY A 52 -8.44 6.72 -12.17
CA GLY A 52 -7.62 5.85 -13.03
C GLY A 52 -6.26 5.52 -12.41
N HIS A 53 -5.66 6.47 -11.68
CA HIS A 53 -4.44 6.24 -10.92
C HIS A 53 -4.68 5.30 -9.73
N LEU A 54 -5.77 5.52 -8.99
CA LEU A 54 -6.16 4.66 -7.87
C LEU A 54 -6.36 3.21 -8.34
N ARG A 55 -7.09 3.02 -9.44
CA ARG A 55 -7.30 1.70 -10.06
C ARG A 55 -5.98 0.99 -10.38
N ARG A 56 -5.03 1.71 -10.99
CA ARG A 56 -3.72 1.14 -11.35
C ARG A 56 -2.92 0.75 -10.11
N LEU A 57 -2.91 1.59 -9.07
CA LEU A 57 -2.25 1.25 -7.80
C LEU A 57 -2.86 0.00 -7.18
N MET A 58 -4.18 -0.10 -7.10
CA MET A 58 -4.86 -1.28 -6.55
C MET A 58 -4.56 -2.54 -7.35
N ALA A 59 -4.51 -2.45 -8.69
CA ALA A 59 -4.19 -3.59 -9.56
C ALA A 59 -2.73 -4.06 -9.42
N GLN A 60 -1.82 -3.16 -9.05
CA GLN A 60 -0.40 -3.47 -8.83
C GLN A 60 -0.12 -3.86 -7.37
N ALA A 61 -1.04 -3.55 -6.44
CA ALA A 61 -0.89 -3.84 -5.03
C ALA A 61 -0.56 -5.33 -4.79
N ILE A 62 0.53 -5.57 -4.06
CA ILE A 62 1.03 -6.91 -3.79
C ILE A 62 0.40 -7.41 -2.49
N ASP A 63 -0.04 -8.66 -2.51
CA ASP A 63 -0.41 -9.44 -1.34
C ASP A 63 0.84 -10.14 -0.78
N LEU A 64 1.03 -10.13 0.54
CA LEU A 64 2.09 -10.90 1.19
C LEU A 64 2.05 -12.38 0.81
N ALA A 65 0.87 -12.95 0.58
CA ALA A 65 0.75 -14.35 0.13
C ALA A 65 1.43 -14.62 -1.22
N SER A 66 1.66 -13.58 -2.03
CA SER A 66 2.38 -13.67 -3.30
C SER A 66 3.90 -13.51 -3.16
N LEU A 67 4.38 -13.10 -1.98
CA LEU A 67 5.79 -13.12 -1.65
C LEU A 67 6.18 -14.53 -1.20
N ALA A 68 7.37 -14.98 -1.60
CA ALA A 68 7.92 -16.22 -1.07
C ALA A 68 8.14 -16.05 0.44
N SER A 69 7.20 -16.57 1.25
CA SER A 69 7.24 -16.47 2.70
C SER A 69 8.59 -16.95 3.22
N THR A 70 9.28 -16.08 3.94
CA THR A 70 10.37 -16.49 4.82
C THR A 70 9.72 -17.31 5.94
N LYS A 71 9.70 -18.64 5.77
CA LYS A 71 9.01 -19.61 6.66
C LYS A 71 9.44 -19.55 8.14
N HIS A 72 10.36 -18.68 8.53
CA HIS A 72 10.96 -18.66 9.86
C HIS A 72 10.80 -17.28 10.49
N ALA A 73 10.01 -17.24 11.55
CA ALA A 73 9.92 -16.10 12.44
C ALA A 73 11.31 -15.85 13.06
N LEU A 74 11.95 -14.73 12.70
CA LEU A 74 13.26 -14.37 13.23
C LEU A 74 13.21 -14.18 14.76
N PRO A 75 14.29 -14.48 15.49
CA PRO A 75 14.44 -14.09 16.89
C PRO A 75 14.26 -12.58 17.08
N TYR A 76 13.82 -12.16 18.27
CA TYR A 76 13.51 -10.75 18.56
C TYR A 76 14.69 -9.80 18.28
N VAL A 77 15.92 -10.18 18.65
CA VAL A 77 17.12 -9.35 18.43
C VAL A 77 17.35 -9.09 16.93
N GLU A 78 17.26 -10.13 16.10
CA GLU A 78 17.42 -10.02 14.64
C GLU A 78 16.32 -9.17 13.99
N ARG A 79 15.10 -9.21 14.55
CA ARG A 79 14.00 -8.34 14.10
C ARG A 79 14.31 -6.86 14.34
N ILE A 80 14.88 -6.52 15.50
CA ILE A 80 15.23 -5.14 15.85
C ILE A 80 16.40 -4.62 14.99
N GLU A 81 17.38 -5.46 14.68
CA GLU A 81 18.46 -5.12 13.75
C GLU A 81 17.92 -4.81 12.35
N GLN A 82 17.06 -5.68 11.81
CA GLN A 82 16.47 -5.45 10.48
C GLN A 82 15.56 -4.23 10.45
N LEU A 83 14.83 -3.95 11.54
CA LEU A 83 14.05 -2.71 11.67
C LEU A 83 14.94 -1.46 11.65
N THR A 84 16.10 -1.53 12.32
CA THR A 84 17.07 -0.44 12.31
C THR A 84 17.59 -0.18 10.91
N ASP A 85 17.85 -1.23 10.14
CA ASP A 85 18.27 -1.08 8.75
C ASP A 85 17.13 -0.57 7.86
N LEU A 86 15.90 -1.09 8.00
CA LEU A 86 14.73 -0.55 7.29
C LEU A 86 14.60 0.96 7.46
N ARG A 87 14.72 1.46 8.69
CA ARG A 87 14.65 2.90 8.99
C ARG A 87 15.78 3.70 8.35
N LYS A 88 16.95 3.11 8.14
CA LYS A 88 18.06 3.76 7.40
C LYS A 88 17.79 3.81 5.90
N TRP A 89 17.24 2.73 5.34
CA TRP A 89 17.01 2.61 3.91
C TRP A 89 15.74 3.34 3.43
N PHE A 90 14.75 3.50 4.31
CA PHE A 90 13.45 4.11 4.02
C PHE A 90 13.11 5.19 5.06
N PRO A 91 13.86 6.31 5.09
CA PRO A 91 13.71 7.34 6.12
C PRO A 91 12.36 8.07 6.10
N GLU A 92 11.62 8.01 5.00
CA GLU A 92 10.28 8.59 4.83
C GLU A 92 9.14 7.68 5.37
N TRP A 93 9.49 6.51 5.89
CA TRP A 93 8.54 5.55 6.45
C TRP A 93 8.72 5.42 7.96
N ALA A 94 7.61 5.54 8.68
CA ALA A 94 7.49 5.11 10.06
C ALA A 94 7.20 3.60 10.09
N PHE A 95 7.80 2.89 11.04
CA PHE A 95 7.65 1.44 11.19
C PHE A 95 7.23 1.08 12.62
N GLU A 96 6.17 0.29 12.72
CA GLU A 96 5.55 -0.19 13.95
C GLU A 96 5.46 -1.73 13.98
N VAL A 97 5.57 -2.29 15.19
CA VAL A 97 5.29 -3.70 15.49
C VAL A 97 3.91 -3.80 16.13
N ARG A 98 3.05 -4.67 15.60
CA ARG A 98 1.70 -4.95 16.05
C ARG A 98 1.64 -6.23 16.88
N GLU A 99 0.64 -6.32 17.75
CA GLU A 99 0.39 -7.51 18.59
C GLU A 99 -0.33 -8.64 17.83
N SER A 100 -0.81 -8.38 16.62
CA SER A 100 -1.52 -9.33 15.77
C SER A 100 -0.88 -9.43 14.38
N GLN A 101 -1.12 -10.55 13.70
CA GLN A 101 -0.71 -10.68 12.29
C GLN A 101 -1.54 -9.75 11.40
N PRO A 102 -0.94 -9.04 10.42
CA PRO A 102 0.50 -8.99 10.14
C PRO A 102 1.24 -8.15 11.18
N MET A 103 2.34 -8.70 11.71
CA MET A 103 3.07 -8.15 12.85
C MET A 103 3.75 -6.80 12.58
N TRP A 104 3.93 -6.40 11.34
CA TRP A 104 4.64 -5.18 10.99
C TRP A 104 3.77 -4.27 10.14
N HIS A 105 3.84 -2.98 10.45
CA HIS A 105 3.18 -1.92 9.71
C HIS A 105 4.19 -0.84 9.36
N ALA A 106 4.18 -0.42 8.11
CA ALA A 106 4.92 0.73 7.63
C ALA A 106 3.93 1.78 7.13
N GLN A 107 4.09 3.01 7.61
CA GLN A 107 3.26 4.15 7.22
C GLN A 107 4.15 5.28 6.73
N ARG A 108 3.82 5.81 5.56
CA ARG A 108 4.50 6.96 4.97
C ARG A 108 3.88 8.25 5.47
N ASN A 109 4.68 9.28 5.70
CA ASN A 109 4.12 10.58 6.06
C ASN A 109 3.41 11.20 4.84
N TYR A 110 2.16 11.61 5.04
CA TYR A 110 1.32 12.23 4.01
C TYR A 110 2.01 13.39 3.29
N VAL A 111 2.79 14.19 4.02
CA VAL A 111 3.47 15.36 3.44
C VAL A 111 4.52 14.98 2.39
N ASP A 112 5.06 13.76 2.45
CA ASP A 112 6.12 13.29 1.55
C ASP A 112 5.57 12.85 0.17
N TYR A 113 4.25 12.72 0.03
CA TYR A 113 3.62 12.25 -1.20
C TYR A 113 2.39 13.03 -1.67
N LEU A 114 1.97 14.11 -0.99
CA LEU A 114 0.78 14.90 -1.34
C LEU A 114 0.81 15.43 -2.80
N ASP A 115 1.99 15.77 -3.30
CA ASP A 115 2.16 16.31 -4.64
C ASP A 115 2.14 15.23 -5.73
N ARG A 116 2.33 13.96 -5.34
CA ARG A 116 2.37 12.83 -6.27
C ARG A 116 0.97 12.61 -6.89
N PRO A 117 0.90 12.15 -8.15
CA PRO A 117 -0.37 11.78 -8.77
C PRO A 117 -1.06 10.61 -8.07
N ALA A 118 -0.27 9.72 -7.47
CA ALA A 118 -0.69 8.51 -6.79
C ALA A 118 0.40 8.08 -5.81
N ALA A 119 0.03 7.47 -4.68
CA ALA A 119 0.97 6.95 -3.69
C ALA A 119 0.40 5.75 -2.92
N VAL A 120 1.28 4.90 -2.41
CA VAL A 120 0.94 3.95 -1.35
C VAL A 120 1.32 4.57 -0.01
N GLY A 121 0.34 4.71 0.88
CA GLY A 121 0.53 5.31 2.20
C GLY A 121 0.89 4.29 3.27
N GLU A 122 0.44 3.03 3.12
CA GLU A 122 0.60 2.01 4.16
C GLU A 122 0.87 0.61 3.60
N VAL A 123 1.69 -0.13 4.34
CA VAL A 123 2.12 -1.49 4.02
C VAL A 123 2.12 -2.35 5.28
N TYR A 124 1.64 -3.59 5.17
CA TYR A 124 1.73 -4.60 6.22
C TYR A 124 2.65 -5.76 5.83
N GLY A 125 3.38 -6.32 6.80
CA GLY A 125 4.34 -7.42 6.66
C GLY A 125 4.32 -8.38 7.85
N ASN A 126 4.73 -9.64 7.66
CA ASN A 126 4.98 -10.56 8.79
C ASN A 126 6.41 -10.45 9.30
N ASP A 127 7.34 -9.99 8.46
CA ASP A 127 8.71 -9.68 8.85
C ASP A 127 9.29 -8.43 8.13
N PRO A 128 10.41 -7.87 8.62
CA PRO A 128 11.03 -6.69 8.03
C PRO A 128 11.49 -6.84 6.56
N LYS A 129 11.89 -8.05 6.13
CA LYS A 129 12.33 -8.28 4.74
C LYS A 129 11.15 -8.23 3.77
N GLU A 130 10.00 -8.77 4.17
CA GLU A 130 8.77 -8.64 3.39
C GLU A 130 8.40 -7.17 3.19
N LEU A 131 8.46 -6.35 4.26
CA LEU A 131 8.24 -4.91 4.14
C LEU A 131 9.26 -4.26 3.20
N ALA A 132 10.56 -4.57 3.32
CA ALA A 132 11.58 -4.04 2.42
C ALA A 132 11.26 -4.36 0.95
N LEU A 133 10.86 -5.60 0.65
CA LEU A 133 10.51 -6.03 -0.71
C LEU A 133 9.26 -5.35 -1.26
N LEU A 134 8.31 -4.98 -0.40
CA LEU A 134 7.13 -4.21 -0.80
C LEU A 134 7.52 -2.77 -1.10
N LEU A 135 8.27 -2.13 -0.20
CA LEU A 135 8.74 -0.75 -0.33
C LEU A 135 9.62 -0.53 -1.56
N LEU A 136 10.53 -1.47 -1.86
CA LEU A 136 11.39 -1.41 -3.06
C LEU A 136 10.60 -1.44 -4.38
N ARG A 137 9.35 -1.91 -4.38
CA ARG A 137 8.51 -1.96 -5.59
C ARG A 137 7.67 -0.71 -5.79
N LEU A 138 7.51 0.12 -4.76
CA LEU A 138 6.67 1.32 -4.80
C LEU A 138 7.08 2.33 -5.89
N PRO A 139 8.37 2.63 -6.14
CA PRO A 139 8.72 3.60 -7.17
C PRO A 139 8.18 3.23 -8.56
N GLY A 140 8.23 1.94 -8.94
CA GLY A 140 7.65 1.46 -10.19
C GLY A 140 6.12 1.57 -10.20
N PHE A 141 5.48 1.23 -9.08
CA PHE A 141 4.02 1.26 -8.93
C PHE A 141 3.45 2.67 -9.01
N GLU A 142 4.06 3.60 -8.28
CA GLU A 142 3.64 5.00 -8.21
C GLU A 142 3.93 5.75 -9.52
N ALA A 143 5.00 5.37 -10.23
CA ALA A 143 5.28 5.88 -11.58
C ALA A 143 4.32 5.31 -12.65
N GLY A 144 3.47 4.35 -12.29
CA GLY A 144 2.54 3.70 -13.23
C GLY A 144 3.25 2.78 -14.23
N VAL A 145 4.45 2.30 -13.92
CA VAL A 145 5.21 1.38 -14.77
C VAL A 145 4.61 -0.03 -14.59
N GLY A 146 3.56 -0.30 -15.35
CA GLY A 146 2.84 -1.58 -15.44
C GLY A 146 1.98 -1.64 -16.70
N VAL A 147 1.75 -2.83 -17.25
CA VAL A 147 1.00 -3.01 -18.51
C VAL A 147 -0.49 -2.76 -18.26
N GLY A 148 -1.06 -1.70 -18.85
CA GLY A 148 -2.52 -1.48 -18.87
C GLY A 148 -2.98 -0.03 -18.84
N GLU A 149 -3.23 0.49 -20.05
CA GLU A 149 -4.07 1.63 -20.49
C GLU A 149 -4.19 2.94 -19.69
N GLU A 150 -4.25 4.01 -20.48
CA GLU A 150 -4.21 5.42 -20.15
C GLU A 150 -5.19 5.86 -19.06
N ALA A 151 -4.80 6.95 -18.39
CA ALA A 151 -5.59 7.65 -17.40
C ALA A 151 -6.95 8.10 -17.96
N GLU A 152 -8.03 7.42 -17.58
CA GLU A 152 -9.37 7.99 -17.74
C GLU A 152 -9.48 9.28 -16.91
N ARG A 153 -9.73 10.39 -17.61
CA ARG A 153 -10.00 11.72 -17.08
C ARG A 153 -11.26 11.74 -16.18
#